data_AF-A0A396HZ76-F1
#
_entry.id   AF-A0A396HZ76-F1
#
_cell.length_a   1.000
_cell.length_b   1.000
_cell.length_c   1.000
_cell.angle_alpha   90.00
_cell.angle_beta   90.00
_cell.angle_gamma   90.00
#
_symmetry.space_group_name_H-M   'P 1'
#
loop_
_entity.id
_entity.type
_entity.pdbx_description
1 polymer ?
#
loop_
_entity_poly.entity_id
_entity_poly.type
_entity_poly.pdbx_seq_one_letter_code
_entity_poly.pdbx_strand_id
1 'polypeptide(L)'
;MAVVVKICTCRHATSRSLCLVDEFGKGTLTEDGIGLLAGAINHFITCDEPPKVFVCTHLMDLLHGCSLTKSEQIKFYTMSILRPEDDSTHIEDIVFLYRYLFVDSAM
;
A
#
# COMPACT_ATOMS: atom_id res chain seq x y z
N MET A 1 5.87 0.44 -2.23
CA MET A 1 5.24 1.15 -1.09
C MET A 1 4.49 0.11 -0.26
N ALA A 2 4.52 0.21 1.05
CA ALA A 2 3.69 -0.60 1.93
C ALA A 2 2.48 0.24 2.36
N VAL A 3 1.29 -0.13 1.91
CA VAL A 3 0.03 0.45 2.41
C VAL A 3 -0.40 -0.37 3.62
N VAL A 4 -0.45 0.24 4.79
CA VAL A 4 -1.05 -0.36 5.97
C VAL A 4 -2.51 0.05 5.98
N VAL A 5 -3.38 -0.92 5.71
CA VAL A 5 -4.84 -0.72 5.67
C VAL A 5 -5.45 -1.62 6.72
N LYS A 6 -6.42 -1.12 7.50
CA LYS A 6 -7.26 -1.98 8.33
C LYS A 6 -8.33 -2.61 7.43
N ILE A 7 -8.33 -3.94 7.25
CA ILE A 7 -9.05 -4.64 6.18
C ILE A 7 -9.87 -5.82 6.69
N CYS A 8 -11.09 -6.05 6.17
CA CYS A 8 -11.94 -7.23 6.44
C CYS A 8 -12.44 -8.03 5.22
N THR A 9 -11.97 -9.28 5.10
CA THR A 9 -12.60 -10.44 4.42
C THR A 9 -11.63 -11.19 3.49
N CYS A 10 -10.93 -12.15 4.08
CA CYS A 10 -10.92 -13.51 3.53
C CYS A 10 -11.92 -14.31 4.38
N ARG A 11 -12.57 -15.35 3.87
CA ARG A 11 -13.61 -16.13 4.59
C ARG A 11 -13.24 -16.62 6.01
N HIS A 12 -11.97 -16.59 6.38
CA HIS A 12 -11.45 -16.96 7.71
C HIS A 12 -10.79 -15.79 8.49
N ALA A 13 -10.71 -14.60 7.90
CA ALA A 13 -10.13 -13.42 8.53
C ALA A 13 -11.16 -12.80 9.48
N THR A 14 -10.76 -12.63 10.73
CA THR A 14 -11.58 -12.01 11.79
C THR A 14 -10.94 -10.70 12.22
N SER A 15 -11.61 -9.90 13.05
CA SER A 15 -11.05 -8.66 13.62
C SER A 15 -9.73 -8.85 14.39
N ARG A 16 -9.39 -10.10 14.76
CA ARG A 16 -8.11 -10.49 15.40
C ARG A 16 -7.04 -11.01 14.44
N SER A 17 -7.35 -11.11 13.14
CA SER A 17 -6.40 -11.59 12.14
C SER A 17 -5.44 -10.48 11.71
N LEU A 18 -4.22 -10.89 11.33
CA LEU A 18 -3.27 -10.08 10.57
C LEU A 18 -3.24 -10.63 9.15
N CYS A 19 -3.71 -9.88 8.16
CA CYS A 19 -3.56 -10.30 6.76
C CYS A 19 -2.34 -9.60 6.15
N LEU A 20 -1.59 -10.36 5.37
CA LEU A 20 -0.46 -9.86 4.60
C LEU A 20 -0.81 -10.09 3.13
N VAL A 21 -0.85 -9.01 2.37
CA VAL A 21 -1.15 -9.03 0.95
C VAL A 21 0.06 -8.48 0.23
N ASP A 22 0.62 -9.27 -0.68
CA ASP A 22 1.80 -8.87 -1.45
C ASP A 22 1.48 -8.96 -2.94
N GLU A 23 1.85 -7.91 -3.67
CA GLU A 23 1.68 -7.78 -5.12
C GLU A 23 0.27 -8.19 -5.63
N PHE A 24 -0.79 -7.71 -4.96
CA PHE A 24 -2.16 -8.00 -5.39
C PHE A 24 -2.44 -7.47 -6.80
N GLY A 25 -3.08 -8.28 -7.64
CA GLY A 25 -3.30 -7.95 -9.06
C GLY A 25 -2.12 -8.28 -9.97
N LYS A 26 -1.07 -8.95 -9.48
CA LYS A 26 0.00 -9.45 -10.36
C LYS A 26 -0.58 -10.41 -11.41
N GLY A 27 -0.23 -10.17 -12.68
CA GLY A 27 -0.68 -10.98 -13.81
C GLY A 27 -1.96 -10.47 -14.49
N THR A 28 -2.56 -9.38 -14.00
CA THR A 28 -3.61 -8.63 -14.72
C THR A 28 -3.01 -7.41 -15.44
N LEU A 29 -3.85 -6.71 -16.21
CA LEU A 29 -3.50 -5.36 -16.65
C LEU A 29 -3.33 -4.45 -15.44
N THR A 30 -2.48 -3.42 -15.56
CA THR A 30 -2.18 -2.49 -14.47
C THR A 30 -3.45 -1.79 -13.96
N GLU A 31 -4.33 -1.37 -14.87
CA GLU A 31 -5.61 -0.71 -14.56
C GLU A 31 -6.56 -1.64 -13.79
N ASP A 32 -6.66 -2.90 -14.21
CA ASP A 32 -7.45 -3.92 -13.52
C ASP A 32 -6.89 -4.22 -12.11
N GLY A 33 -5.56 -4.28 -11.99
CA GLY A 33 -4.88 -4.50 -10.71
C GLY A 33 -5.14 -3.37 -9.71
N ILE A 34 -5.09 -2.12 -10.19
CA ILE A 34 -5.44 -0.94 -9.38
C ILE A 34 -6.90 -1.01 -8.95
N GLY A 35 -7.82 -1.29 -9.88
CA GLY A 35 -9.25 -1.38 -9.60
C GLY A 35 -9.59 -2.48 -8.59
N LEU A 36 -9.01 -3.67 -8.75
CA LEU A 36 -9.18 -4.79 -7.83
C LEU A 36 -8.63 -4.45 -6.44
N LEU A 37 -7.44 -3.86 -6.35
CA LEU A 37 -6.84 -3.49 -5.08
C LEU A 37 -7.63 -2.38 -4.38
N ALA A 38 -8.05 -1.35 -5.11
CA ALA A 38 -8.87 -0.26 -4.59
C ALA A 38 -10.23 -0.77 -4.10
N GLY A 39 -10.89 -1.63 -4.88
CA GLY A 39 -12.15 -2.26 -4.50
C GLY A 39 -12.03 -3.10 -3.24
N ALA A 40 -10.96 -3.89 -3.12
CA ALA A 40 -10.65 -4.64 -1.91
C ALA A 40 -10.50 -3.69 -0.71
N ILE A 41 -9.60 -2.70 -0.80
CA ILE A 41 -9.35 -1.71 0.26
C ILE A 41 -10.62 -0.93 0.66
N ASN A 42 -11.48 -0.56 -0.29
CA ASN A 42 -12.74 0.13 0.02
C ASN A 42 -13.71 -0.77 0.78
N HIS A 43 -13.92 -2.01 0.32
CA HIS A 43 -14.77 -2.98 1.01
C HIS A 43 -14.36 -3.14 2.49
N PHE A 44 -13.06 -3.20 2.68
CA PHE A 44 -12.38 -3.35 3.93
C PHE A 44 -12.56 -2.20 4.92
N ILE A 45 -12.53 -0.96 4.45
CA ILE A 45 -12.79 0.23 5.27
C ILE A 45 -14.27 0.31 5.68
N THR A 46 -15.17 -0.21 4.85
CA THR A 46 -16.62 -0.21 5.15
C THR A 46 -17.07 -1.29 6.13
N CYS A 47 -16.17 -2.19 6.55
CA CYS A 47 -16.50 -3.21 7.54
C CYS A 47 -16.55 -2.63 8.96
N ASP A 48 -17.49 -3.11 9.78
CA ASP A 48 -17.62 -2.70 11.18
C ASP A 48 -16.40 -3.10 12.03
N GLU A 49 -15.87 -4.31 11.85
CA GLU A 49 -14.70 -4.80 12.59
C GLU A 49 -13.58 -5.34 11.67
N PRO A 50 -12.78 -4.45 11.06
CA PRO A 50 -11.75 -4.89 10.12
C PRO A 50 -10.49 -5.45 10.83
N PRO A 51 -9.96 -6.62 10.41
CA PRO A 51 -8.60 -7.08 10.72
C PRO A 51 -7.52 -6.02 10.43
N LYS A 52 -6.31 -6.26 10.97
CA LYS A 52 -5.13 -5.46 10.62
C LYS A 52 -4.53 -6.00 9.34
N VAL A 53 -4.22 -5.16 8.36
CA VAL A 53 -3.61 -5.64 7.11
C VAL A 53 -2.45 -4.79 6.64
N PHE A 54 -1.51 -5.51 6.08
CA PHE A 54 -0.35 -4.97 5.42
C PHE A 54 -0.44 -5.31 3.94
N VAL A 55 -0.49 -4.30 3.09
CA VAL A 55 -0.50 -4.45 1.64
C VAL A 55 0.80 -3.92 1.08
N CYS A 56 1.58 -4.78 0.43
CA CYS A 56 2.72 -4.38 -0.37
C CYS A 56 2.28 -4.24 -1.83
N THR A 57 2.49 -3.07 -2.42
CA THR A 57 2.16 -2.84 -3.84
C THR A 57 3.17 -1.95 -4.54
N HIS A 58 3.31 -2.20 -5.84
CA HIS A 58 4.04 -1.36 -6.79
C HIS A 58 3.12 -0.38 -7.53
N LEU A 59 1.80 -0.49 -7.34
CA LEU A 59 0.79 0.30 -8.04
C LEU A 59 0.62 1.69 -7.40
N MET A 60 1.56 2.60 -7.68
CA MET A 60 1.55 3.97 -7.12
C MET A 60 0.36 4.81 -7.62
N ASP A 61 -0.19 4.50 -8.78
CA ASP A 61 -1.38 5.16 -9.32
C ASP A 61 -2.62 4.96 -8.44
N LEU A 62 -2.60 3.98 -7.53
CA LEU A 62 -3.61 3.83 -6.48
C LEU A 62 -3.73 5.07 -5.59
N LEU A 63 -2.64 5.84 -5.40
CA LEU A 63 -2.63 7.08 -4.64
C LEU A 63 -3.24 8.26 -5.42
N HIS A 64 -2.99 8.31 -6.72
CA HIS A 64 -3.41 9.42 -7.57
C HIS A 64 -4.84 9.25 -8.11
N GLY A 65 -5.35 8.02 -8.13
CA GLY A 65 -6.69 7.71 -8.61
C GLY A 65 -7.79 8.04 -7.60
N CYS A 66 -8.95 8.52 -8.08
CA CYS A 66 -10.18 8.70 -7.29
C CYS A 66 -10.77 7.38 -6.73
N SER A 67 -10.07 6.26 -6.87
CA SER A 67 -10.60 4.94 -6.56
C SER A 67 -10.47 4.56 -5.08
N LEU A 68 -9.59 5.19 -4.31
CA LEU A 68 -9.45 4.91 -2.87
C LEU A 68 -10.27 5.88 -2.02
N THR A 69 -11.11 5.35 -1.13
CA THR A 69 -11.86 6.17 -0.17
C THR A 69 -10.90 6.74 0.86
N LYS A 70 -10.82 8.07 0.98
CA LYS A 70 -10.02 8.72 2.03
C LYS A 70 -10.55 8.31 3.41
N SER A 71 -9.71 7.64 4.19
CA SER A 71 -10.03 7.20 5.55
C SER A 71 -8.79 7.31 6.41
N GLU A 72 -8.97 7.80 7.64
CA GLU A 72 -7.89 7.86 8.65
C GLU A 72 -7.37 6.48 9.06
N GLN A 73 -8.10 5.42 8.69
CA GLN A 73 -7.71 4.03 8.91
C GLN A 73 -6.66 3.53 7.92
N ILE A 74 -6.39 4.29 6.85
CA ILE A 74 -5.36 3.99 5.85
C ILE A 74 -4.11 4.79 6.17
N LYS A 75 -2.97 4.11 6.20
CA LYS A 75 -1.67 4.75 6.37
C LYS A 75 -0.72 4.24 5.31
N PHE A 76 -0.06 5.17 4.63
CA PHE A 76 0.92 4.85 3.60
C PHE A 76 2.32 4.86 4.18
N TYR A 77 3.10 3.86 3.81
CA TYR A 77 4.50 3.74 4.21
C TYR A 77 5.36 3.41 3.00
N THR A 78 6.58 3.90 3.00
CA THR A 78 7.58 3.53 1.98
C THR A 78 8.88 3.10 2.64
N MET A 79 9.70 2.37 1.90
CA MET A 79 11.04 2.02 2.36
C MET A 79 11.97 3.21 2.17
N SER A 80 12.68 3.56 3.23
CA SER A 80 13.68 4.62 3.24
C SER A 80 14.82 4.26 2.31
N ILE A 81 15.14 5.19 1.41
CA ILE A 81 16.25 5.10 0.48
C ILE A 81 17.08 6.36 0.68
N LEU A 82 18.40 6.22 0.79
CA LEU A 82 19.33 7.34 0.80
C LEU A 82 19.91 7.48 -0.61
N ARG A 83 19.85 8.70 -1.13
CA ARG A 83 20.56 9.10 -2.35
C ARG A 83 21.58 10.16 -1.94
N PRO A 84 22.89 9.91 -2.07
CA PRO A 84 23.89 10.94 -1.82
C PRO A 84 23.68 12.11 -2.79
N GLU A 85 23.92 13.34 -2.30
CA GLU A 85 23.59 14.62 -2.97
C GLU A 85 24.46 14.96 -4.19
N ASP A 86 25.40 14.09 -4.58
CA ASP A 86 26.16 14.30 -5.81
C ASP A 86 25.27 14.01 -7.02
N ASP A 87 24.95 15.08 -7.75
CA ASP A 87 24.12 15.24 -8.95
C ASP A 87 24.49 14.34 -10.16
N SER A 88 25.25 13.28 -9.93
CA SER A 88 25.59 12.30 -10.93
C SER A 88 24.43 11.30 -11.07
N THR A 89 23.92 11.14 -12.28
CA THR A 89 22.79 10.29 -12.66
C THR A 89 23.04 8.78 -12.47
N HIS A 90 24.01 8.40 -11.64
CA HIS A 90 24.43 7.03 -11.42
C HIS A 90 23.55 6.37 -10.35
N ILE A 91 22.81 5.35 -10.76
CA ILE A 91 21.96 4.49 -9.90
C ILE A 91 22.82 3.69 -8.89
N GLU A 92 24.15 3.70 -9.05
CA GLU A 92 25.11 2.86 -8.33
C GLU A 92 25.25 3.22 -6.84
N ASP A 93 24.89 4.44 -6.43
CA ASP A 93 25.04 4.90 -5.04
C ASP A 93 23.73 4.90 -4.23
N ILE A 94 22.72 4.17 -4.69
CA ILE A 94 21.46 4.05 -3.94
C ILE A 94 21.65 3.11 -2.74
N VAL A 95 21.49 3.65 -1.52
CA VAL A 95 21.55 2.86 -0.29
C VAL A 95 20.15 2.55 0.23
N PHE A 96 19.81 1.27 0.31
CA PHE A 96 18.57 0.79 0.93
C PHE A 96 18.73 0.75 2.45
N LEU A 97 17.95 1.56 3.16
CA LEU A 97 18.07 1.68 4.63
C LEU A 97 17.17 0.70 5.39
N TYR A 98 16.39 -0.11 4.68
CA TYR A 98 15.48 -1.13 5.24
C TYR A 98 14.56 -0.63 6.38
N ARG A 99 14.24 0.66 6.37
CA ARG A 99 13.38 1.31 7.39
C ARG A 99 12.09 1.79 6.76
N TYR A 100 10.96 1.49 7.39
CA TYR A 100 9.66 2.03 6.96
C TYR A 100 9.52 3.50 7.38
N LEU A 101 9.09 4.34 6.45
CA LEU A 101 8.77 5.75 6.66
C LEU A 101 7.30 5.98 6.39
N PHE A 102 6.63 6.72 7.26
CA PHE A 102 5.26 7.16 7.03
C PHE A 102 5.25 8.22 5.92
N VAL A 103 4.29 8.10 5.00
CA VAL A 103 4.02 9.05 3.93
C VAL A 103 2.67 9.68 4.24
N ASP A 104 2.66 10.99 4.46
CA ASP A 104 1.41 11.71 4.71
C ASP A 104 0.57 11.78 3.43
N SER A 105 -0.73 11.49 3.53
CA SER A 105 -1.69 11.47 2.42
C SER A 105 -2.09 12.87 1.92
N ALA A 106 -1.30 13.89 2.22
CA ALA A 106 -1.51 15.26 1.75
C ALA A 106 -1.00 15.50 0.31
N MET A 107 -0.94 14.45 -0.51
CA MET A 107 -0.57 14.51 -1.93
C MET A 107 -1.69 13.94 -2.80
#